data_AF-A0A949ZY48-F1
#
_entry.id   AF-A0A949ZY48-F1
#
_cell.length_a   1.000
_cell.length_b   1.000
_cell.length_c   1.000
_cell.angle_alpha   90.00
_cell.angle_beta   90.00
_cell.angle_gamma   90.00
#
_symmetry.space_group_name_H-M   'P 1'
#
loop_
_entity.id
_entity.type
_entity.pdbx_description
1 polymer ?
#
loop_
_entity_poly.entity_id
_entity_poly.type
_entity_poly.pdbx_seq_one_letter_code
_entity_poly.pdbx_strand_id
1 'polypeptide(L)'
;SVLGSISETAMTRAIQIEAAANGLPNTFVPGRNLMFMTIAAAIAYRSGLQVLVGGMCETDFSGYPDCRDDTMKALQVTLNLGMDSRFLLETPLMWLDKADTWRLAQQLGGDELVELVRVETHTCYVGERAELHAWGFGCGECPACKLRKRGYEAYLAGEKVTEPV
;
A
#
# COMPACT_ATOMS: atom_id res chain seq x y z
N SER A 1 11.55 0.65 17.57
CA SER A 1 11.44 -0.62 16.83
C SER A 1 12.75 -0.91 16.12
N VAL A 2 13.03 -2.15 15.71
CA VAL A 2 14.24 -2.49 14.91
C VAL A 2 14.33 -1.63 13.64
N LEU A 3 13.19 -1.37 12.98
CA LEU A 3 13.10 -0.47 11.83
C LEU A 3 13.52 0.97 12.17
N GLY A 4 13.20 1.45 13.37
CA GLY A 4 13.61 2.78 13.84
C GLY A 4 15.09 2.87 14.26
N SER A 5 15.74 1.75 14.59
CA SER A 5 17.18 1.75 14.90
C SER A 5 18.07 1.64 13.66
N ILE A 6 17.52 1.18 12.53
CA ILE A 6 18.27 0.99 11.27
C ILE A 6 18.00 2.09 10.24
N SER A 7 17.04 3.00 10.48
CA SER A 7 16.65 4.01 9.49
C SER A 7 16.12 5.30 10.14
N GLU A 8 16.75 6.42 9.77
CA GLU A 8 16.32 7.78 10.12
C GLU A 8 15.41 8.32 9.00
N THR A 9 14.09 8.19 9.13
CA THR A 9 13.10 8.63 8.12
C THR A 9 11.99 9.46 8.75
N ALA A 10 11.24 10.21 7.93
CA ALA A 10 10.10 11.01 8.40
C ALA A 10 8.93 10.16 8.98
N MET A 11 8.98 8.83 8.86
CA MET A 11 8.06 7.93 9.57
C MET A 11 8.54 7.54 10.97
N THR A 12 9.81 7.80 11.30
CA THR A 12 10.42 7.48 12.60
C THR A 12 10.71 8.73 13.45
N ARG A 13 10.54 9.95 12.90
CA ARG A 13 10.57 11.26 13.60
C ARG A 13 9.62 12.28 12.95
N ALA A 14 9.26 13.34 13.66
CA ALA A 14 8.45 14.47 13.15
C ALA A 14 9.28 15.40 12.23
N ILE A 15 9.60 14.92 11.02
CA ILE A 15 10.29 15.68 9.97
C ILE A 15 9.30 15.87 8.81
N GLN A 16 9.32 17.03 8.14
CA GLN A 16 8.47 17.27 6.97
C GLN A 16 8.80 16.28 5.84
N ILE A 17 7.79 15.84 5.11
CA ILE A 17 7.94 14.88 4.01
C ILE A 17 8.51 15.62 2.80
N GLU A 18 9.77 15.36 2.47
CA GLU A 18 10.49 15.93 1.32
C GLU A 18 11.00 14.81 0.40
N ALA A 19 11.13 15.09 -0.90
CA ALA A 19 11.77 14.19 -1.85
C ALA A 19 13.29 14.22 -1.65
N ALA A 20 13.89 13.07 -1.37
CA ALA A 20 15.35 12.96 -1.22
C ALA A 20 16.05 12.98 -2.60
N ALA A 21 17.37 13.20 -2.60
CA ALA A 21 18.19 13.36 -3.82
C ALA A 21 18.14 12.16 -4.80
N ASN A 22 17.65 10.99 -4.36
CA ASN A 22 17.45 9.80 -5.18
C ASN A 22 16.01 9.69 -5.75
N GLY A 23 15.18 10.72 -5.60
CA GLY A 23 13.79 10.74 -6.06
C GLY A 23 12.81 9.99 -5.15
N LEU A 24 13.27 9.37 -4.06
CA LEU A 24 12.40 8.67 -3.10
C LEU A 24 12.02 9.61 -1.95
N PRO A 25 10.77 9.58 -1.45
CA PRO A 25 10.38 10.34 -0.26
C PRO A 25 11.26 9.99 0.94
N ASN A 26 11.57 10.96 1.79
CA ASN A 26 12.33 10.76 3.04
C ASN A 26 11.60 9.88 4.11
N THR A 27 10.44 9.31 3.78
CA THR A 27 9.72 8.27 4.52
C THR A 27 10.19 6.85 4.16
N PHE A 28 11.10 6.71 3.18
CA PHE A 28 11.58 5.42 2.68
C PHE A 28 12.57 4.76 3.64
N VAL A 29 12.15 3.64 4.22
CA VAL A 29 13.04 2.71 4.94
C VAL A 29 13.40 1.59 3.95
N PRO A 30 14.67 1.47 3.50
CA PRO A 30 15.07 0.48 2.51
C PRO A 30 14.73 -0.96 2.94
N GLY A 31 14.08 -1.72 2.06
CA GLY A 31 13.78 -3.14 2.26
C GLY A 31 12.72 -3.42 3.34
N ARG A 32 11.99 -2.40 3.79
CA ARG A 32 10.97 -2.56 4.83
C ARG A 32 9.89 -3.58 4.43
N ASN A 33 9.43 -3.57 3.18
CA ASN A 33 8.39 -4.50 2.75
C ASN A 33 8.92 -5.95 2.70
N LEU A 34 10.21 -6.13 2.39
CA LEU A 34 10.85 -7.46 2.46
C LEU A 34 10.82 -7.99 3.90
N MET A 35 11.16 -7.14 4.88
CA MET A 35 11.09 -7.49 6.29
C MET A 35 9.65 -7.83 6.72
N PHE A 36 8.66 -7.03 6.31
CA PHE A 36 7.26 -7.29 6.62
C PHE A 36 6.78 -8.64 6.08
N MET A 37 7.06 -8.94 4.81
CA MET A 37 6.68 -10.21 4.20
C MET A 37 7.41 -11.40 4.83
N THR A 38 8.66 -11.22 5.25
CA THR A 38 9.42 -12.27 5.96
C THR A 38 8.79 -12.57 7.32
N ILE A 39 8.41 -11.54 8.08
CA ILE A 39 7.71 -11.70 9.36
C ILE A 39 6.34 -12.35 9.15
N ALA A 40 5.58 -11.90 8.14
CA ALA A 40 4.27 -12.46 7.81
C ALA A 40 4.38 -13.95 7.44
N ALA A 41 5.41 -14.34 6.68
CA ALA A 41 5.65 -15.73 6.31
C ALA A 41 6.00 -16.61 7.51
N ALA A 42 6.80 -16.11 8.46
CA ALA A 42 7.09 -16.83 9.70
C ALA A 42 5.82 -17.05 10.57
N ILE A 43 4.91 -16.07 10.60
CA ILE A 43 3.61 -16.18 11.26
C ILE A 43 2.72 -17.20 10.52
N ALA A 44 2.66 -17.11 9.20
CA ALA A 44 1.89 -18.01 8.34
C ALA A 44 2.36 -19.46 8.49
N TYR A 45 3.67 -19.71 8.51
CA TYR A 45 4.27 -21.02 8.73
C TYR A 45 3.71 -21.68 10.01
N ARG A 46 3.79 -20.96 11.13
CA ARG A 46 3.31 -21.45 12.43
C ARG A 46 1.81 -21.64 12.49
N SER A 47 1.07 -20.94 11.62
CA SER A 47 -0.38 -20.98 11.54
C SER A 47 -0.89 -21.97 10.49
N GLY A 48 0.00 -22.67 9.77
CA GLY A 48 -0.37 -23.57 8.67
C GLY A 48 -0.97 -22.86 7.44
N LEU A 49 -0.73 -21.56 7.28
CA LEU A 49 -1.23 -20.76 6.16
C LEU A 49 -0.23 -20.79 5.00
N GLN A 50 -0.73 -20.87 3.78
CA GLN A 50 0.10 -20.95 2.56
C GLN A 50 0.03 -19.70 1.69
N VAL A 51 -0.97 -18.85 1.87
CA VAL A 51 -1.16 -17.64 1.04
C VAL A 51 -0.84 -16.41 1.88
N LEU A 52 0.05 -15.58 1.35
CA LEU A 52 0.40 -14.27 1.90
C LEU A 52 -0.12 -13.22 0.92
N VAL A 53 -1.02 -12.34 1.37
CA VAL A 53 -1.57 -11.29 0.53
C VAL A 53 -0.91 -9.95 0.87
N GLY A 54 -0.28 -9.33 -0.12
CA GLY A 54 0.34 -8.03 -0.04
C GLY A 54 -0.47 -6.96 -0.78
N GLY A 55 -0.67 -5.80 -0.14
CA GLY A 55 -1.36 -4.65 -0.75
C GLY A 55 -0.45 -3.73 -1.58
N MET A 56 0.79 -4.13 -1.86
CA MET A 56 1.69 -3.36 -2.72
C MET A 56 1.19 -3.29 -4.16
N CYS A 57 1.56 -2.18 -4.79
CA CYS A 57 1.15 -1.81 -6.13
C CYS A 57 2.33 -1.11 -6.80
N GLU A 58 2.61 -1.44 -8.05
CA GLU A 58 3.69 -0.81 -8.82
C GLU A 58 3.19 0.40 -9.63
N THR A 59 1.88 0.48 -9.91
CA THR A 59 1.29 1.64 -10.57
C THR A 59 1.16 2.86 -9.67
N ASP A 60 1.29 2.68 -8.34
CA ASP A 60 1.38 3.79 -7.39
C ASP A 60 2.79 4.41 -7.44
N PHE A 61 2.85 5.63 -7.95
CA PHE A 61 4.02 6.45 -8.34
C PHE A 61 5.13 6.68 -7.31
N SER A 62 5.12 6.01 -6.17
CA SER A 62 6.18 6.06 -5.16
C SER A 62 7.48 5.36 -5.57
N GLY A 63 7.44 4.47 -6.57
CA GLY A 63 8.62 3.89 -7.21
C GLY A 63 9.49 2.98 -6.33
N TYR A 64 8.99 2.57 -5.17
CA TYR A 64 9.75 1.77 -4.22
C TYR A 64 10.14 0.40 -4.82
N PRO A 65 11.44 0.05 -4.85
CA PRO A 65 11.89 -1.20 -5.48
C PRO A 65 11.34 -2.45 -4.77
N ASP A 66 11.07 -2.35 -3.46
CA ASP A 66 10.48 -3.40 -2.64
C ASP A 66 8.95 -3.50 -2.74
N CYS A 67 8.31 -2.76 -3.64
CA CYS A 67 6.90 -2.92 -4.01
C CYS A 67 6.69 -3.59 -5.38
N ARG A 68 7.76 -3.74 -6.19
CA ARG A 68 7.66 -4.22 -7.57
C ARG A 68 7.35 -5.71 -7.65
N ASP A 69 6.70 -6.11 -8.74
CA ASP A 69 6.32 -7.50 -9.00
C ASP A 69 7.54 -8.46 -9.00
N ASP A 70 8.62 -8.09 -9.70
CA ASP A 70 9.86 -8.87 -9.73
C ASP A 70 10.43 -9.11 -8.33
N THR A 71 10.34 -8.12 -7.46
CA THR A 71 10.81 -8.22 -6.09
C THR A 71 9.93 -9.14 -5.25
N MET A 72 8.61 -9.09 -5.41
CA MET A 72 7.67 -9.99 -4.72
C MET A 72 7.85 -11.45 -5.17
N LYS A 73 8.04 -11.67 -6.48
CA LYS A 73 8.33 -12.99 -7.04
C LYS A 73 9.65 -13.56 -6.54
N ALA A 74 10.71 -12.76 -6.53
CA ALA A 74 12.00 -13.17 -5.97
C ALA A 74 11.89 -13.52 -4.48
N LEU A 75 11.16 -12.69 -3.71
CA LEU A 75 10.96 -12.92 -2.30
C LEU A 75 10.18 -14.21 -2.02
N GLN A 76 9.14 -14.53 -2.81
CA GLN A 76 8.43 -15.81 -2.68
C GLN A 76 9.39 -17.00 -2.78
N VAL A 77 10.28 -16.98 -3.76
CA VAL A 77 11.31 -18.04 -3.92
C VAL A 77 12.21 -18.10 -2.69
N THR A 78 12.70 -16.96 -2.21
CA THR A 78 13.52 -16.89 -1.00
C THR A 78 12.81 -17.47 0.22
N LEU A 79 11.55 -17.11 0.45
CA LEU A 79 10.76 -17.59 1.59
C LEU A 79 10.51 -19.10 1.51
N ASN A 80 10.18 -19.61 0.33
CA ASN A 80 9.93 -21.04 0.12
C ASN A 80 11.19 -21.88 0.37
N LEU A 81 12.34 -21.44 -0.14
CA LEU A 81 13.62 -22.12 0.09
C LEU A 81 14.07 -22.02 1.55
N GLY A 82 13.93 -20.84 2.17
CA GLY A 82 14.42 -20.59 3.52
C GLY A 82 13.62 -21.28 4.63
N MET A 83 12.36 -21.63 4.37
CA MET A 83 11.47 -22.26 5.35
C MET A 83 10.99 -23.67 4.95
N ASP A 84 11.49 -24.22 3.85
CA ASP A 84 11.01 -25.48 3.27
C ASP A 84 9.47 -25.52 3.19
N SER A 85 8.91 -24.49 2.55
CA SER A 85 7.46 -24.25 2.45
C SER A 85 7.04 -23.95 1.02
N ARG A 86 5.73 -23.92 0.79
CA ARG A 86 5.10 -23.59 -0.49
C ARG A 86 4.17 -22.39 -0.35
N PHE A 87 4.72 -21.27 0.09
CA PHE A 87 3.99 -20.01 0.11
C PHE A 87 3.67 -19.53 -1.30
N LEU A 88 2.49 -18.94 -1.43
CA LEU A 88 2.03 -18.14 -2.55
C LEU A 88 1.89 -16.70 -2.08
N LEU A 89 2.63 -15.79 -2.70
CA LEU A 89 2.55 -14.35 -2.47
C LEU A 89 1.61 -13.74 -3.51
N GLU A 90 0.45 -13.30 -3.06
CA GLU A 90 -0.56 -12.65 -3.90
C GLU A 90 -0.46 -11.13 -3.74
N THR A 91 -0.46 -10.41 -4.86
CA THR A 91 -0.48 -8.94 -4.90
C THR A 91 -1.63 -8.47 -5.80
N PRO A 92 -2.89 -8.59 -5.35
CA PRO A 92 -4.06 -8.37 -6.19
C PRO A 92 -4.19 -6.94 -6.73
N LEU A 93 -3.46 -5.99 -6.13
CA LEU A 93 -3.46 -4.58 -6.52
C LEU A 93 -2.27 -4.20 -7.43
N MET A 94 -1.38 -5.14 -7.78
CA MET A 94 -0.10 -4.86 -8.45
C MET A 94 -0.25 -3.97 -9.69
N TRP A 95 -1.30 -4.24 -10.48
CA TRP A 95 -1.55 -3.63 -11.79
C TRP A 95 -2.81 -2.73 -11.80
N LEU A 96 -3.34 -2.37 -10.63
CA LEU A 96 -4.56 -1.57 -10.52
C LEU A 96 -4.22 -0.13 -10.14
N ASP A 97 -4.75 0.82 -10.91
CA ASP A 97 -4.77 2.22 -10.47
C ASP A 97 -5.76 2.42 -9.30
N LYS A 98 -5.81 3.63 -8.74
CA LYS A 98 -6.72 3.91 -7.61
C LYS A 98 -8.20 3.84 -7.98
N ALA A 99 -8.58 4.14 -9.21
CA ALA A 99 -9.95 4.00 -9.65
C ALA A 99 -10.31 2.52 -9.83
N ASP A 100 -9.39 1.73 -10.41
CA ASP A 100 -9.49 0.27 -10.52
C ASP A 100 -9.59 -0.39 -9.14
N THR A 101 -8.89 0.13 -8.13
CA THR A 101 -9.01 -0.35 -6.75
C THR A 101 -10.41 -0.12 -6.16
N TRP A 102 -11.03 1.05 -6.42
CA TRP A 102 -12.42 1.29 -6.04
C TRP A 102 -13.40 0.40 -6.82
N ARG A 103 -13.17 0.19 -8.12
CA ARG A 103 -13.95 -0.76 -8.93
C ARG A 103 -13.84 -2.18 -8.39
N LEU A 104 -12.66 -2.59 -7.95
CA LEU A 104 -12.45 -3.91 -7.35
C LEU A 104 -13.31 -4.07 -6.08
N ALA A 105 -13.36 -3.06 -5.22
CA ALA A 105 -14.24 -3.06 -4.06
C ALA A 105 -15.72 -3.19 -4.47
N GLN A 106 -16.16 -2.42 -5.46
CA GLN A 106 -17.53 -2.52 -6.00
C GLN A 106 -17.82 -3.92 -6.57
N GLN A 107 -16.88 -4.52 -7.29
CA GLN A 107 -17.06 -5.85 -7.89
C GLN A 107 -17.15 -6.96 -6.83
N LEU A 108 -16.38 -6.85 -5.74
CA LEU A 108 -16.32 -7.88 -4.71
C LEU A 108 -17.45 -7.81 -3.70
N GLY A 109 -17.98 -6.62 -3.40
CA GLY A 109 -18.98 -6.45 -2.35
C GLY A 109 -19.98 -5.32 -2.57
N GLY A 110 -20.10 -4.81 -3.80
CA GLY A 110 -21.06 -3.78 -4.16
C GLY A 110 -20.88 -2.46 -3.40
N ASP A 111 -21.98 -1.71 -3.33
CA ASP A 111 -22.02 -0.40 -2.68
C ASP A 111 -21.70 -0.50 -1.18
N GLU A 112 -22.05 -1.61 -0.54
CA GLU A 112 -21.78 -1.84 0.90
C GLU A 112 -20.28 -1.91 1.19
N LEU A 113 -19.51 -2.63 0.37
CA LEU A 113 -18.06 -2.69 0.53
C LEU A 113 -17.39 -1.37 0.16
N VAL A 114 -17.89 -0.67 -0.86
CA VAL A 114 -17.39 0.67 -1.20
C VAL A 114 -17.62 1.63 -0.03
N GLU A 115 -18.80 1.63 0.57
CA GLU A 115 -19.11 2.49 1.71
C GLU A 115 -18.27 2.15 2.95
N LEU A 116 -18.11 0.85 3.25
CA LEU A 116 -17.22 0.40 4.32
C LEU A 116 -15.78 0.88 4.08
N VAL A 117 -15.25 0.71 2.87
CA VAL A 117 -13.90 1.20 2.52
C VAL A 117 -13.85 2.73 2.64
N ARG A 118 -14.89 3.44 2.23
CA ARG A 118 -14.96 4.91 2.27
C ARG A 118 -14.92 5.46 3.69
N VAL A 119 -15.63 4.83 4.63
CA VAL A 119 -15.85 5.35 5.99
C VAL A 119 -14.91 4.73 7.02
N GLU A 120 -14.65 3.43 6.94
CA GLU A 120 -13.92 2.69 7.99
C GLU A 120 -12.41 2.65 7.78
N THR A 121 -11.91 2.90 6.57
CA THR A 121 -10.46 2.89 6.32
C THR A 121 -9.79 4.21 6.64
N HIS A 122 -8.46 4.18 6.73
CA HIS A 122 -7.64 5.37 6.96
C HIS A 122 -6.51 5.47 5.94
N THR A 123 -6.40 6.63 5.29
CA THR A 123 -5.38 6.91 4.26
C THR A 123 -4.59 8.20 4.55
N CYS A 124 -5.15 9.12 5.34
CA CYS A 124 -4.55 10.42 5.57
C CYS A 124 -3.25 10.35 6.38
N TYR A 125 -2.13 10.83 5.81
CA TYR A 125 -0.85 10.87 6.53
C TYR A 125 -0.85 11.71 7.83
N VAL A 126 -1.82 12.61 8.00
CA VAL A 126 -1.91 13.50 9.17
C VAL A 126 -2.85 12.93 10.25
N GLY A 127 -3.58 11.85 9.97
CA GLY A 127 -4.49 11.26 10.96
C GLY A 127 -5.87 11.91 11.04
N GLU A 128 -6.18 12.89 10.18
CA GLU A 128 -7.46 13.64 10.23
C GLU A 128 -8.68 12.75 9.92
N ARG A 129 -9.73 12.86 10.74
CA ARG A 129 -11.01 12.14 10.64
C ARG A 129 -12.24 12.96 11.06
N ALA A 130 -12.11 14.29 11.23
CA ALA A 130 -13.20 15.15 11.63
C ALA A 130 -14.24 15.36 10.51
N GLU A 131 -13.81 15.40 9.25
CA GLU A 131 -14.67 15.66 8.09
C GLU A 131 -14.76 14.44 7.17
N LEU A 132 -16.00 14.02 6.88
CA LEU A 132 -16.28 12.97 5.90
C LEU A 132 -16.51 13.58 4.52
N HIS A 133 -15.51 13.48 3.65
CA HIS A 133 -15.63 13.89 2.24
C HIS A 133 -16.35 12.81 1.41
N ALA A 134 -16.74 13.18 0.18
CA ALA A 134 -17.29 12.22 -0.79
C ALA A 134 -16.38 11.01 -1.04
N TRP A 135 -15.06 11.15 -0.89
CA TRP A 135 -14.05 10.08 -1.06
C TRP A 135 -13.59 9.43 0.27
N GLY A 136 -14.14 9.85 1.42
CA GLY A 136 -13.82 9.35 2.76
C GLY A 136 -13.22 10.40 3.71
N PHE A 137 -12.70 9.95 4.86
CA PHE A 137 -12.04 10.83 5.83
C PHE A 137 -10.61 11.23 5.42
N GLY A 138 -10.24 12.47 5.73
CA GLY A 138 -8.86 12.94 5.65
C GLY A 138 -8.73 14.46 5.56
N CYS A 139 -7.50 14.97 5.61
CA CYS A 139 -7.22 16.41 5.57
C CYS A 139 -7.38 17.05 4.18
N GLY A 140 -7.60 16.26 3.12
CA GLY A 140 -7.73 16.74 1.73
C GLY A 140 -6.44 17.20 1.05
N GLU A 141 -5.41 17.57 1.83
CA GLU A 141 -4.23 18.25 1.29
C GLU A 141 -2.97 17.38 1.16
N CYS A 142 -2.82 16.33 1.97
CA CYS A 142 -1.64 15.48 1.91
C CYS A 142 -1.64 14.60 0.64
N PRO A 143 -0.45 14.14 0.16
CA PRO A 143 -0.35 13.35 -1.07
C PRO A 143 -1.29 12.13 -1.09
N ALA A 144 -1.45 11.44 0.04
CA ALA A 144 -2.34 10.29 0.15
C ALA A 144 -3.83 10.67 -0.01
N CYS A 145 -4.26 11.79 0.57
CA CYS A 145 -5.64 12.28 0.41
C CYS A 145 -5.90 12.71 -1.04
N LYS A 146 -4.97 13.44 -1.67
CA LYS A 146 -5.06 13.86 -3.07
C LYS A 146 -5.19 12.68 -4.01
N LEU A 147 -4.36 11.65 -3.83
CA LEU A 147 -4.40 10.43 -4.63
C LEU A 147 -5.71 9.65 -4.43
N ARG A 148 -6.18 9.50 -3.18
CA ARG A 148 -7.46 8.84 -2.88
C ARG A 148 -8.65 9.58 -3.49
N LYS A 149 -8.70 10.91 -3.35
CA LYS A 149 -9.74 11.78 -3.92
C LYS A 149 -9.82 11.62 -5.43
N ARG A 150 -8.69 11.79 -6.12
CA ARG A 150 -8.61 11.62 -7.59
C ARG A 150 -9.05 10.23 -8.03
N GLY A 151 -8.62 9.17 -7.33
CA GLY A 151 -9.03 7.80 -7.63
C GLY A 151 -10.52 7.57 -7.48
N TYR A 152 -11.14 8.17 -6.45
CA TYR A 152 -12.58 8.07 -6.22
C TYR A 152 -13.38 8.83 -7.29
N GLU A 153 -12.96 10.05 -7.64
CA GLU A 153 -13.59 10.87 -8.69
C GLU A 153 -13.52 10.17 -10.06
N ALA A 154 -12.35 9.62 -10.42
CA ALA A 154 -12.17 8.86 -11.65
C ALA A 154 -12.98 7.55 -11.66
N TYR A 155 -13.13 6.88 -10.50
CA TYR A 155 -14.02 5.73 -10.36
C TYR A 155 -15.47 6.08 -10.71
N LEU A 156 -16.00 7.18 -10.16
CA LEU A 156 -17.37 7.64 -10.45
C LEU A 156 -17.55 8.06 -11.91
N ALA A 157 -16.52 8.64 -12.53
CA ALA A 157 -16.53 9.03 -13.94
C ALA A 157 -16.33 7.85 -14.91
N GLY A 158 -15.92 6.68 -14.42
CA GLY A 158 -15.56 5.54 -15.29
C GLY A 158 -14.21 5.69 -16.00
N GLU A 159 -13.32 6.54 -15.47
CA GLU A 159 -12.04 6.93 -16.08
C GLU A 159 -10.83 6.30 -15.38
N LYS A 160 -9.70 6.16 -16.09
CA LYS A 160 -8.44 5.71 -15.47
C LYS A 160 -7.69 6.88 -14.81
N VAL A 161 -6.85 6.57 -13.81
CA VAL A 161 -5.94 7.56 -13.24
C VAL A 161 -4.63 7.52 -14.04
N THR A 162 -4.47 8.44 -15.01
CA THR A 162 -3.40 8.37 -16.02
C THR A 162 -2.12 9.16 -15.69
N GLU A 163 -2.10 10.00 -14.66
CA GLU A 163 -0.95 10.87 -14.36
C GLU A 163 -0.53 10.85 -12.87
N PRO A 164 0.76 11.04 -12.54
CA PRO A 164 1.22 11.17 -11.14
C PRO A 164 0.56 12.36 -10.42
N VAL A 165 0.57 12.35 -9.07
CA VAL A 165 0.34 13.54 -8.23
C VAL A 165 1.68 14.22 -7.99
#